data_AF-A0AAF0TGR2-F1
#
_entry.id   AF-A0AAF0TGR2-F1
#
_cell.length_a   1.000
_cell.length_b   1.000
_cell.length_c   1.000
_cell.angle_alpha   90.00
_cell.angle_beta   90.00
_cell.angle_gamma   90.00
#
_symmetry.space_group_name_H-M   'P 1'
#
loop_
_entity.id
_entity.type
_entity.pdbx_description
1 polymer ?
#
loop_
_entity_poly.entity_id
_entity_poly.type
_entity_poly.pdbx_seq_one_letter_code
_entity_poly.pdbx_strand_id
1 'polypeptide(L)'
;DGVLRYQGRLCVPRVDKLQERIIEEAHSSRYSIHLGSTKMYHDLRDVYWWSSMKKGIAEFVAKCLNCQQVRVEHQSLSGMAQKIEIPKWKWEMINMNFITGLQQSRT
;
A
#
# COMPACT_ATOMS: atom_id res chain seq x y z
N ASP A 1 -6.58 -2.29 -39.27
CA ASP A 1 -6.07 -2.19 -37.89
C ASP A 1 -6.15 -0.77 -37.34
N GLY A 2 -7.32 -0.37 -36.82
CA GLY A 2 -7.61 0.99 -36.39
C GLY A 2 -7.16 1.33 -34.97
N VAL A 3 -6.00 0.82 -34.53
CA VAL A 3 -5.55 0.94 -33.14
C VAL A 3 -4.35 1.88 -33.05
N LEU A 4 -4.53 2.99 -32.34
CA LEU A 4 -3.46 3.97 -32.10
C LEU A 4 -2.43 3.39 -31.12
N ARG A 5 -1.14 3.56 -31.43
CA ARG A 5 -0.02 3.16 -30.57
C ARG A 5 0.89 4.33 -30.26
N TYR A 6 1.40 4.37 -29.03
CA TYR A 6 2.43 5.31 -28.58
C TYR A 6 3.59 4.52 -27.98
N GLN A 7 4.79 4.68 -28.55
CA GLN A 7 6.00 3.95 -28.10
C GLN A 7 5.78 2.42 -28.01
N GLY A 8 5.07 1.85 -28.99
CA GLY A 8 4.76 0.41 -29.03
C GLY A 8 3.58 -0.03 -28.16
N ARG A 9 3.02 0.85 -27.33
CA ARG A 9 1.91 0.57 -26.40
C ARG A 9 0.57 0.99 -27.00
N LEU A 10 -0.50 0.30 -26.62
CA LEU A 10 -1.86 0.59 -27.04
C LEU A 10 -2.38 1.87 -26.38
N CYS A 11 -2.76 2.85 -27.19
CA CYS A 11 -3.38 4.08 -26.69
C CYS A 11 -4.82 3.80 -26.27
N VAL A 12 -5.14 4.06 -25.01
CA VAL A 12 -6.50 3.85 -24.47
C VAL A 12 -7.28 5.18 -24.48
N PRO A 13 -8.28 5.34 -25.35
CA PRO A 13 -9.10 6.55 -25.38
C PRO A 13 -9.95 6.69 -24.11
N ARG A 14 -10.32 7.93 -23.79
CA ARG A 14 -11.19 8.24 -22.64
C ARG A 14 -12.67 8.12 -23.05
N VAL A 15 -13.09 6.91 -23.38
CA VAL A 15 -14.46 6.55 -23.78
C VAL A 15 -14.96 5.42 -22.89
N ASP A 16 -16.26 5.40 -22.61
CA ASP A 16 -16.97 4.28 -21.98
C ASP A 16 -16.29 3.66 -20.76
N LYS A 17 -15.63 4.50 -19.95
CA LYS A 17 -14.88 4.06 -18.76
C LYS A 17 -13.84 2.97 -19.06
N LEU A 18 -13.33 2.90 -20.29
CA LEU A 18 -12.42 1.84 -20.72
C LEU A 18 -11.14 1.80 -19.86
N GLN A 19 -10.60 2.97 -19.51
CA GLN A 19 -9.44 3.08 -18.62
C GLN A 19 -9.74 2.50 -17.23
N GLU A 20 -10.93 2.78 -16.68
CA GLU A 20 -11.34 2.28 -15.36
C GLU A 20 -11.54 0.77 -15.38
N ARG A 21 -12.14 0.22 -16.45
CA ARG A 21 -12.29 -1.24 -16.63
C ARG A 21 -10.95 -1.96 -16.73
N ILE A 22 -9.97 -1.37 -17.41
CA ILE A 22 -8.61 -1.92 -17.49
C ILE A 22 -7.95 -1.93 -16.10
N ILE A 23 -8.10 -0.84 -15.34
CA ILE A 23 -7.56 -0.74 -13.98
C ILE A 23 -8.26 -1.74 -13.05
N GLU A 24 -9.59 -1.88 -13.15
CA GLU A 24 -10.40 -2.80 -12.35
C GLU A 24 -10.06 -4.26 -12.62
N GLU A 25 -9.89 -4.65 -13.89
CA GLU A 25 -9.45 -6.00 -14.27
C GLU A 25 -8.05 -6.30 -13.73
N ALA A 26 -7.12 -5.36 -13.91
CA ALA A 26 -5.77 -5.48 -13.35
C ALA A 26 -5.75 -5.51 -11.82
N HIS A 27 -6.74 -4.91 -11.16
CA HIS A 27 -6.87 -4.96 -9.71
C HIS A 27 -7.52 -6.24 -9.20
N SER A 28 -8.48 -6.79 -9.93
CA SER A 28 -9.33 -7.91 -9.52
C SER A 28 -8.76 -9.28 -9.91
N SER A 29 -7.70 -9.31 -10.70
CA SER A 29 -6.99 -10.54 -11.06
C SER A 29 -6.58 -11.35 -9.83
N ARG A 30 -6.69 -12.68 -9.89
CA ARG A 30 -6.26 -13.57 -8.79
C ARG A 30 -4.77 -13.42 -8.44
N TYR A 31 -3.98 -12.88 -9.36
CA TYR A 31 -2.56 -12.59 -9.17
C TYR A 31 -2.30 -11.19 -8.58
N SER A 32 -3.36 -10.39 -8.40
CA SER A 32 -3.32 -9.10 -7.74
C SER A 32 -3.34 -9.31 -6.24
N ILE A 33 -2.26 -9.86 -5.71
CA ILE A 33 -1.97 -9.86 -4.26
C ILE A 33 -1.75 -8.39 -3.88
N HIS A 34 -2.85 -7.67 -3.60
CA HIS A 34 -2.94 -6.25 -3.25
C HIS A 34 -1.78 -5.40 -3.75
N LEU A 35 -1.63 -5.37 -5.06
CA LEU A 35 -0.56 -4.67 -5.73
C LEU A 35 -0.70 -3.17 -5.43
N GLY A 36 0.31 -2.58 -4.80
CA GLY A 36 0.39 -1.15 -4.64
C GLY A 36 0.30 -0.44 -6.00
N SER A 37 -0.13 0.82 -6.00
CA SER A 37 -0.29 1.64 -7.21
C SER A 37 0.94 1.61 -8.15
N THR A 38 2.15 1.54 -7.58
CA THR A 38 3.40 1.39 -8.31
C THR A 38 3.43 0.12 -9.15
N LYS A 39 3.15 -1.05 -8.55
CA LYS A 39 3.21 -2.32 -9.28
C LYS A 39 2.14 -2.38 -10.37
N MET A 40 0.90 -1.97 -10.07
CA MET A 40 -0.15 -1.88 -11.09
C MET A 40 0.24 -0.98 -12.27
N TYR A 41 0.90 0.15 -12.01
CA TYR A 41 1.43 1.00 -13.09
C TYR A 41 2.47 0.26 -13.94
N HIS A 42 3.41 -0.45 -13.33
CA HIS A 42 4.42 -1.20 -14.06
C HIS A 42 3.80 -2.32 -14.90
N ASP A 43 2.84 -3.07 -14.36
CA ASP A 43 2.20 -4.17 -15.09
C ASP A 43 1.39 -3.65 -16.29
N LEU A 44 0.68 -2.52 -16.14
CA LEU A 44 -0.12 -1.95 -17.21
C LEU A 44 0.71 -1.19 -18.26
N ARG A 45 1.83 -0.57 -17.87
CA ARG A 45 2.57 0.35 -18.77
C ARG A 45 3.22 -0.38 -19.95
N ASP A 46 3.44 -1.68 -19.84
CA ASP A 46 4.13 -2.46 -20.87
C ASP A 46 3.21 -2.70 -22.08
N VAL A 47 1.89 -2.69 -21.87
CA VAL A 47 0.89 -2.92 -22.93
C VAL A 47 0.12 -1.66 -23.27
N TYR A 48 -0.23 -0.84 -22.27
CA TYR A 48 -1.15 0.29 -22.44
C TYR A 48 -0.49 1.64 -22.20
N TRP A 49 -1.09 2.67 -22.79
CA TRP A 49 -0.73 4.07 -22.58
C TRP A 49 -1.96 4.97 -22.64
N TRP A 50 -2.06 5.92 -21.70
CA TRP A 50 -2.96 7.07 -21.77
C TRP A 50 -2.45 8.19 -20.87
N SER A 51 -2.98 9.41 -21.06
CA SER A 51 -2.59 10.56 -20.25
C SER A 51 -2.97 10.35 -18.77
N SER A 52 -2.07 10.72 -17.85
CA SER A 52 -2.31 10.64 -16.40
C SER A 52 -2.59 9.23 -15.85
N MET A 53 -2.13 8.18 -16.55
CA MET A 53 -2.29 6.78 -16.14
C MET A 53 -1.85 6.49 -14.69
N LYS A 54 -0.69 6.99 -14.26
CA LYS A 54 -0.22 6.86 -12.86
C LYS A 54 -1.21 7.44 -11.86
N LYS A 55 -1.78 8.61 -12.17
CA LYS A 55 -2.74 9.30 -11.30
C LYS A 55 -4.04 8.52 -11.20
N GLY A 56 -4.59 8.06 -12.32
CA GLY A 56 -5.81 7.25 -12.34
C GLY A 56 -5.66 5.95 -11.54
N ILE A 57 -4.53 5.26 -11.68
CA ILE A 57 -4.23 4.04 -10.90
C ILE A 57 -4.13 4.36 -9.40
N ALA A 58 -3.42 5.44 -9.03
CA ALA A 58 -3.30 5.83 -7.62
C ALA A 58 -4.65 6.18 -6.99
N GLU A 59 -5.51 6.92 -7.70
CA GLU A 59 -6.86 7.27 -7.25
C GLU A 59 -7.76 6.03 -7.11
N PHE A 60 -7.64 5.06 -8.03
CA PHE A 60 -8.39 3.82 -7.95
C PHE A 60 -7.97 2.97 -6.73
N VAL A 61 -6.68 2.74 -6.56
CA VAL A 61 -6.13 1.98 -5.43
C VAL A 61 -6.43 2.67 -4.10
N ALA A 62 -6.40 4.00 -4.06
CA ALA A 62 -6.74 4.77 -2.87
C ALA A 62 -8.21 4.62 -2.45
N LYS A 63 -9.12 4.22 -3.35
CA LYS A 63 -10.54 3.98 -3.04
C LYS A 63 -10.83 2.53 -2.63
N CYS A 64 -9.87 1.61 -2.79
CA CYS A 64 -10.06 0.20 -2.45
C CYS A 64 -9.94 -0.02 -0.94
N LEU A 65 -11.03 -0.45 -0.29
CA LEU A 65 -11.07 -0.72 1.15
C LEU A 65 -10.04 -1.77 1.59
N ASN A 66 -9.91 -2.87 0.84
CA ASN A 66 -8.94 -3.92 1.16
C ASN A 66 -7.52 -3.38 1.10
N CYS A 67 -7.19 -2.58 0.07
CA CYS A 67 -5.89 -1.93 -0.03
C CYS A 67 -5.65 -0.91 1.08
N GLN A 68 -6.68 -0.19 1.53
CA GLN A 68 -6.56 0.73 2.67
C GLN A 68 -6.27 -0.01 3.98
N GLN A 69 -6.95 -1.14 4.23
CA GLN A 69 -6.80 -1.92 5.46
C GLN A 69 -5.42 -2.58 5.58
N VAL A 70 -4.87 -3.10 4.47
CA VAL A 70 -3.55 -3.74 4.46
C VAL A 70 -2.40 -2.74 4.29
N ARG A 71 -2.71 -1.46 4.07
CA ARG A 71 -1.71 -0.42 3.89
C ARG A 71 -0.97 -0.24 5.21
N VAL A 72 0.20 -0.86 5.32
CA VAL A 72 1.11 -0.60 6.44
C VAL A 72 1.46 0.88 6.41
N GLU A 73 1.20 1.58 7.51
CA GLU A 73 1.72 2.91 7.74
C GLU A 73 3.24 2.81 7.83
N HIS A 74 3.91 3.02 6.70
CA HIS A 74 5.37 3.13 6.65
C HIS A 74 5.85 4.51 7.14
N GLN A 75 4.91 5.41 7.47
CA GLN A 75 5.24 6.61 8.19
C GLN A 75 5.47 6.21 9.65
N SER A 76 6.65 6.53 10.16
CA SER A 76 6.90 6.59 11.60
C SER A 76 5.67 7.19 12.28
N LEU A 77 5.22 6.63 13.42
CA LEU A 77 4.34 7.38 14.31
C LEU A 77 4.97 8.77 14.44
N SER A 78 4.31 9.80 13.89
CA SER A 78 4.76 11.19 14.03
C SER A 78 4.52 11.70 15.45
N GLY A 79 4.37 10.79 16.41
CA GLY A 79 4.36 11.08 17.82
C GLY A 79 5.77 11.48 18.23
N MET A 80 5.90 12.70 18.73
CA MET A 80 7.08 13.11 19.48
C MET A 80 7.28 12.07 20.59
N ALA A 81 8.42 11.37 20.59
CA ALA A 81 8.74 10.42 21.66
C ALA A 81 8.66 11.18 22.98
N GLN A 82 7.66 10.88 23.81
CA GLN A 82 7.53 11.52 25.10
C GLN A 82 8.75 11.12 25.92
N LYS A 83 9.57 12.11 26.28
CA LYS A 83 10.71 11.88 27.16
C LYS A 83 10.14 11.61 28.55
N ILE A 84 10.30 10.37 29.02
CA ILE A 84 10.00 10.04 30.41
C ILE A 84 10.96 10.85 31.29
N GLU A 85 10.42 11.61 32.25
CA GLU A 85 11.25 12.36 33.20
C GLU A 85 12.11 11.40 34.02
N ILE A 86 13.39 11.74 34.18
CA ILE A 86 14.31 10.94 34.99
C ILE A 86 13.86 11.08 36.46
N PRO A 87 13.54 9.99 37.16
CA PRO A 87 13.21 10.05 38.58
C PRO A 87 14.36 10.66 39.38
N LYS A 88 14.04 11.55 40.32
CA LYS A 88 15.03 12.27 41.14
C LYS A 88 15.46 11.45 42.35
N TRP A 89 14.66 10.47 42.75
CA TRP A 89 14.91 9.66 43.94
C TRP A 89 14.61 8.17 43.73
N LYS A 90 15.13 7.36 44.65
CA LYS A 90 14.92 5.90 44.63
C LYS A 90 13.42 5.60 44.81
N TRP A 91 12.90 4.66 44.03
CA TRP A 91 11.52 4.16 44.08
C TRP A 91 10.41 5.13 43.64
N GLU A 92 10.75 6.30 43.09
CA GLU A 92 9.75 7.23 42.53
C GLU A 92 9.05 6.68 41.27
N MET A 93 9.71 5.78 40.54
CA MET A 93 9.14 5.14 39.36
C MET A 93 9.54 3.67 39.31
N ILE A 94 8.54 2.80 39.16
CA ILE A 94 8.72 1.35 38.98
C ILE A 94 8.02 0.97 37.68
N ASN A 95 8.81 0.55 36.68
CA ASN A 95 8.28 -0.04 35.45
C ASN A 95 8.35 -1.55 35.57
N MET A 96 7.22 -2.23 35.34
CA MET A 96 7.12 -3.68 35.33
C MET A 96 6.79 -4.14 33.93
N ASN A 97 7.44 -5.21 33.48
CA ASN A 97 7.10 -5.88 32.23
C ASN A 97 7.01 -7.39 32.47
N PHE A 98 6.18 -8.08 31.69
CA PHE A 98 6.05 -9.52 31.74
C PHE A 98 6.97 -10.18 30.71
N ILE A 99 7.71 -11.20 31.14
CA ILE A 99 8.43 -12.08 30.24
C ILE A 99 7.56 -13.30 30.00
N THR A 100 7.15 -13.52 28.75
CA THR A 100 6.39 -14.69 28.32
C THR A 100 7.30 -15.66 27.56
N GLY A 101 6.95 -16.95 27.51
CA GLY A 101 7.70 -17.96 26.75
C GLY A 101 8.89 -18.60 27.46
N LEU A 102 8.99 -18.49 28.79
CA LEU A 102 10.00 -19.21 29.57
C LEU A 102 9.70 -20.71 29.57
N GLN A 103 10.74 -21.54 29.47
CA GLN A 103 10.60 -23.00 29.58
C GLN A 103 10.14 -23.38 30.99
N GLN A 104 9.17 -24.29 31.09
CA GLN A 104 8.77 -24.85 32.38
C GLN A 104 9.92 -25.68 32.96
N SER A 105 10.25 -25.42 34.23
CA SER A 105 11.18 -26.26 34.98
C SER A 105 10.61 -27.66 35.11
N ARG A 106 11.42 -28.67 34.80
CA ARG A 106 11.08 -30.07 35.07
C ARG A 106 11.32 -30.33 36.56
N THR A 107 10.24 -30.41 37.33
CA THR A 107 10.22 -31.07 38.65
C THR A 107 10.01 -32.56 38.49
#